data_AF-A0A9P4LS34-F1
#
_entry.id   AF-A0A9P4LS34-F1
#
_cell.length_a   1.000
_cell.length_b   1.000
_cell.length_c   1.000
_cell.angle_alpha   90.00
_cell.angle_beta   90.00
_cell.angle_gamma   90.00
#
_symmetry.space_group_name_H-M   'P 1'
#
loop_
_entity.id
_entity.type
_entity.pdbx_description
1 polymer ?
#
loop_
_entity_poly.entity_id
_entity_poly.type
_entity_poly.pdbx_seq_one_letter_code
_entity_poly.pdbx_strand_id
1 'polypeptide(L)'
;MAPRKKEEKASANEAADMVLHYLRKQNRPYSALEVSANLHNKVTKAAAAKVLKDLHEQKAIEGRPAGKQIVYHAIQDPSASCTTEQLAALDTHITDLRNQATHLLATSKILRSTLSSLNSELSTTDLFANVAALESEKAEIMARLESLKLGKAQKVTIEQREEVEREWKKCGRTARMREMVARECWRFVEDQVQDQERAAELRESLGLDD
;
A
#
# COMPACT_ATOMS: atom_id res chain seq x y z
N MET A 1 -12.24 -13.29 -27.69
CA MET A 1 -12.31 -11.91 -28.22
C MET A 1 -13.73 -11.39 -28.00
N ALA A 2 -13.93 -10.42 -27.11
CA ALA A 2 -15.23 -9.79 -26.93
C ALA A 2 -15.56 -8.93 -28.17
N PRO A 3 -16.81 -8.96 -28.68
CA PRO A 3 -17.20 -8.13 -29.82
C PRO A 3 -17.15 -6.65 -29.41
N ARG A 4 -16.40 -5.84 -30.18
CA ARG A 4 -16.37 -4.38 -29.98
C ARG A 4 -17.78 -3.83 -30.14
N LYS A 5 -18.28 -3.15 -29.10
CA LYS A 5 -19.54 -2.41 -29.07
C LYS A 5 -19.60 -1.52 -30.33
N LYS A 6 -20.59 -1.73 -31.20
CA LYS A 6 -20.80 -0.84 -32.36
C LYS A 6 -21.22 0.52 -31.81
N GLU A 7 -20.32 1.51 -31.89
CA GLU A 7 -20.67 2.89 -31.61
C GLU A 7 -21.76 3.34 -32.60
N GLU A 8 -22.79 4.01 -32.09
CA GLU A 8 -23.86 4.57 -32.91
C GLU A 8 -23.27 5.57 -33.90
N LYS A 9 -23.59 5.37 -35.18
CA LYS A 9 -23.13 6.26 -36.25
C LYS A 9 -23.95 7.55 -36.18
N ALA A 10 -23.28 8.69 -36.24
CA ALA A 10 -23.94 10.00 -36.23
C ALA A 10 -24.92 10.11 -37.40
N SER A 11 -26.06 10.76 -37.18
CA SER A 11 -26.97 11.16 -38.26
C SER A 11 -26.29 12.17 -39.19
N ALA A 12 -26.84 12.41 -40.37
CA ALA A 12 -26.20 13.28 -41.38
C ALA A 12 -25.95 14.71 -40.87
N ASN A 13 -26.89 15.29 -40.14
CA ASN A 13 -26.77 16.64 -39.58
C ASN A 13 -25.78 16.68 -38.42
N GLU A 14 -25.86 15.71 -37.51
CA GLU A 14 -24.90 15.58 -36.40
C GLU A 14 -23.47 15.37 -36.92
N ALA A 15 -23.29 14.62 -38.00
CA ALA A 15 -22.00 14.41 -38.63
C ALA A 15 -21.41 15.73 -39.16
N ALA A 16 -22.24 16.60 -39.75
CA ALA A 16 -21.81 17.92 -40.23
C ALA A 16 -21.37 18.83 -39.08
N ASP A 17 -22.17 18.91 -38.02
CA ASP A 17 -21.86 19.72 -36.83
C ASP A 17 -20.60 19.22 -36.13
N MET A 18 -20.44 17.91 -35.98
CA MET A 18 -19.25 17.31 -35.37
C MET A 18 -17.98 17.63 -36.17
N VAL A 19 -18.03 17.51 -37.50
CA VAL A 19 -16.89 17.80 -38.38
C VAL A 19 -16.53 19.28 -38.35
N LEU A 20 -17.52 20.16 -38.45
CA LEU A 20 -17.31 21.62 -38.41
C LEU A 20 -16.75 22.06 -37.05
N HIS A 21 -17.33 21.57 -35.96
CA HIS A 21 -16.85 21.85 -34.61
C HIS A 21 -15.42 21.36 -34.40
N TYR A 22 -15.10 20.14 -34.88
CA TYR A 22 -13.76 19.58 -34.78
C TYR A 22 -12.72 20.42 -35.54
N LEU A 23 -13.02 20.80 -36.80
CA LEU A 23 -12.12 21.64 -37.61
C LEU A 23 -11.87 23.01 -36.97
N ARG A 24 -12.90 23.64 -36.39
CA ARG A 24 -12.76 24.92 -35.68
C ARG A 24 -11.95 24.79 -34.40
N LYS A 25 -12.20 23.74 -33.61
CA LYS A 25 -11.50 23.50 -32.34
C LYS A 25 -10.01 23.23 -32.53
N GLN A 26 -9.65 22.42 -33.53
CA GLN A 26 -8.25 22.08 -33.80
C GLN A 26 -7.53 23.13 -34.64
N ASN A 27 -8.27 23.89 -35.45
CA ASN A 27 -7.77 24.91 -36.38
C ASN A 27 -6.55 24.43 -37.20
N ARG A 28 -6.56 23.14 -37.58
CA ARG A 28 -5.53 22.47 -38.37
C ARG A 28 -6.16 21.91 -39.64
N PRO A 29 -5.41 21.87 -40.76
CA PRO A 29 -5.90 21.31 -42.02
C PRO A 29 -5.92 19.77 -41.94
N TYR A 30 -7.05 19.15 -42.28
CA TYR A 30 -7.23 17.69 -42.25
C TYR A 30 -7.88 17.12 -43.52
N SER A 31 -7.50 15.90 -43.88
CA SER A 31 -8.13 15.09 -44.92
C SER A 31 -9.37 14.34 -44.39
N ALA A 32 -10.23 13.87 -45.30
CA ALA A 32 -11.41 13.08 -44.92
C ALA A 32 -11.07 11.79 -44.14
N LEU A 33 -9.89 11.20 -44.41
CA LEU A 33 -9.40 10.04 -43.66
C LEU A 33 -9.05 10.41 -42.22
N GLU A 34 -8.30 11.50 -42.04
CA GLU A 34 -7.88 11.98 -40.72
C GLU A 34 -9.07 12.45 -39.88
N VAL A 35 -10.04 13.14 -40.48
CA VAL A 35 -11.27 13.54 -39.79
C VAL A 35 -12.05 12.32 -39.29
N SER A 36 -12.24 11.30 -40.14
CA SER A 36 -12.89 10.05 -39.73
C SER A 36 -12.13 9.33 -38.62
N ALA A 37 -10.80 9.31 -38.67
CA ALA A 37 -9.96 8.65 -37.66
C ALA A 37 -9.99 9.40 -36.32
N ASN A 38 -9.87 10.73 -36.35
CA ASN A 38 -9.86 11.59 -35.17
C ASN A 38 -11.23 11.65 -34.47
N LEU A 39 -12.31 11.48 -35.23
CA LEU A 39 -13.67 11.32 -34.69
C LEU A 39 -13.99 9.87 -34.30
N HIS A 40 -12.98 9.00 -34.19
CA HIS A 40 -13.10 7.59 -33.80
C HIS A 40 -14.12 6.79 -34.64
N ASN A 41 -14.25 7.10 -35.93
CA ASN A 41 -15.21 6.50 -36.86
C ASN A 41 -16.70 6.74 -36.53
N LYS A 42 -17.03 7.67 -35.63
CA LYS A 42 -18.42 8.14 -35.45
C LYS A 42 -19.00 8.72 -36.74
N VAL A 43 -18.13 9.36 -37.52
CA VAL A 43 -18.35 9.71 -38.93
C VAL A 43 -17.43 8.82 -39.76
N THR A 44 -18.00 7.99 -40.63
CA THR A 44 -17.20 7.10 -41.50
C THR A 44 -16.44 7.90 -42.56
N LYS A 45 -15.35 7.36 -43.11
CA LYS A 45 -14.57 8.01 -44.19
C LYS A 45 -15.42 8.51 -45.36
N ALA A 46 -16.40 7.70 -45.81
CA ALA A 46 -17.29 8.08 -46.91
C ALA A 46 -18.24 9.22 -46.50
N ALA A 47 -18.80 9.16 -45.29
CA ALA A 47 -19.65 10.22 -44.75
C ALA A 47 -18.84 11.51 -44.52
N ALA A 48 -17.63 11.43 -43.98
CA ALA A 48 -16.75 12.57 -43.77
C ALA A 48 -16.36 13.21 -45.10
N ALA A 49 -16.03 12.43 -46.13
CA ALA A 49 -15.74 12.97 -47.47
C ALA A 49 -16.93 13.73 -48.06
N LYS A 50 -18.16 13.20 -47.90
CA LYS A 50 -19.38 13.88 -48.34
C LYS A 50 -19.61 15.16 -47.54
N VAL A 51 -19.62 15.08 -46.21
CA VAL A 51 -19.84 16.22 -45.31
C VAL A 51 -18.82 17.33 -45.54
N LEU A 52 -17.54 17.01 -45.70
CA LEU A 52 -16.50 18.01 -45.97
C LEU A 52 -16.71 18.70 -47.32
N LYS A 53 -17.16 17.95 -48.33
CA LYS A 53 -17.51 18.53 -49.62
C LYS A 53 -18.71 19.46 -49.52
N ASP A 54 -19.78 19.00 -48.86
CA ASP A 54 -21.01 19.78 -48.65
C ASP A 54 -20.72 21.07 -47.85
N LEU A 55 -19.91 20.98 -46.78
CA LEU A 55 -19.48 22.13 -45.97
C LEU A 55 -18.60 23.12 -46.76
N HIS A 56 -17.79 22.61 -47.69
CA HIS A 56 -16.99 23.44 -48.57
C HIS A 56 -17.85 24.17 -49.61
N GLU A 57 -18.83 23.48 -50.20
CA GLU A 57 -19.81 24.06 -51.12
C GLU A 57 -20.66 25.15 -50.44
N GLN A 58 -21.00 24.96 -49.16
CA GLN A 58 -21.68 25.96 -48.31
C GLN A 58 -20.76 27.11 -47.85
N LYS A 59 -19.48 27.12 -48.23
CA LYS A 59 -18.47 28.10 -47.80
C LYS A 59 -18.33 28.19 -46.27
N ALA A 60 -18.60 27.10 -45.55
CA ALA A 60 -18.37 27.01 -44.11
C ALA A 60 -16.92 26.64 -43.77
N ILE A 61 -16.23 25.97 -44.71
CA ILE A 61 -14.83 25.55 -44.63
C ILE A 61 -14.15 25.72 -45.98
N GLU A 62 -12.82 25.83 -45.97
CA GLU A 62 -12.01 25.93 -47.19
C GLU A 62 -11.31 24.60 -47.46
N GLY A 63 -11.37 24.12 -48.71
CA GLY A 63 -10.70 22.91 -49.16
C GLY A 63 -9.59 23.23 -50.15
N ARG A 64 -8.37 22.75 -49.88
CA ARG A 64 -7.20 22.92 -50.76
C ARG A 64 -6.72 21.56 -51.27
N PRO A 65 -6.40 21.42 -52.57
CA PRO A 65 -5.79 20.20 -53.08
C PRO A 65 -4.36 20.06 -52.53
N ALA A 66 -4.04 18.90 -51.97
CA ALA A 66 -2.72 18.52 -51.49
C ALA A 66 -2.33 17.17 -52.13
N GLY A 67 -1.70 17.25 -53.31
CA GLY A 67 -1.35 16.07 -54.10
C GLY A 67 -2.58 15.29 -54.55
N LYS A 68 -2.71 14.03 -54.11
CA LYS A 68 -3.82 13.12 -54.48
C LYS A 68 -5.08 13.28 -53.61
N GLN A 69 -5.02 14.11 -52.57
CA GLN A 69 -6.13 14.30 -51.61
C GLN A 69 -6.49 15.78 -51.48
N ILE A 70 -7.69 16.05 -50.97
CA ILE A 70 -8.11 17.41 -50.59
C ILE A 70 -8.05 17.51 -49.07
N VAL A 71 -7.49 18.61 -48.59
CA VAL A 71 -7.36 18.91 -47.17
C VAL A 71 -8.25 20.10 -46.86
N TYR A 72 -9.04 20.00 -45.79
CA TYR A 72 -10.01 21.00 -45.41
C TYR A 72 -9.60 21.67 -44.11
N HIS A 73 -9.85 22.97 -44.00
CA HIS A 73 -9.59 23.75 -42.79
C HIS A 73 -10.73 24.73 -42.51
N ALA A 74 -10.84 25.15 -41.25
CA ALA A 74 -11.75 26.23 -40.89
C ALA A 74 -11.32 27.55 -41.56
N ILE A 75 -12.28 28.36 -41.97
CA ILE A 75 -12.02 29.68 -42.55
C ILE A 75 -11.44 30.59 -41.45
N GLN A 76 -10.35 31.28 -41.77
CA GLN A 76 -9.70 32.23 -40.89
C GLN A 76 -9.99 33.65 -41.41
N ASP A 77 -10.65 34.47 -40.60
CA ASP A 77 -10.99 35.84 -40.97
C ASP A 77 -9.79 36.77 -40.69
N PRO A 78 -9.21 37.42 -41.71
CA PRO A 78 -8.10 38.34 -41.51
C PRO A 78 -8.50 39.60 -40.72
N SER A 79 -9.78 39.98 -40.73
CA SER A 79 -10.28 41.14 -39.96
C SER A 79 -10.36 40.86 -38.46
N ALA A 80 -10.35 39.59 -38.06
CA ALA A 80 -10.27 39.15 -36.67
C ALA A 80 -8.83 39.07 -36.13
N SER A 81 -7.84 39.51 -36.91
CA SER A 81 -6.44 39.55 -36.46
C SER A 81 -6.24 40.61 -35.37
N CYS A 82 -5.48 40.26 -34.33
CA CYS A 82 -5.12 41.18 -33.26
C CYS A 82 -4.07 42.20 -33.75
N THR A 83 -4.13 43.43 -33.24
CA THR A 83 -3.05 44.40 -33.47
C THR A 83 -1.79 44.02 -32.70
N THR A 84 -0.65 44.62 -33.06
CA THR A 84 0.64 44.42 -32.38
C THR A 84 0.57 44.73 -30.88
N GLU A 85 -0.18 45.77 -30.50
CA GLU A 85 -0.35 46.19 -29.11
C GLU A 85 -1.23 45.19 -28.34
N GLN A 86 -2.29 44.68 -28.97
CA GLN A 86 -3.14 43.66 -28.39
C GLN A 86 -2.39 42.34 -28.19
N LEU A 87 -1.53 41.95 -29.14
CA LEU A 87 -0.67 40.77 -29.00
C LEU A 87 0.31 40.94 -27.82
N ALA A 88 0.96 42.08 -27.69
CA ALA A 88 1.85 42.36 -26.56
C ALA A 88 1.10 42.35 -25.21
N ALA A 89 -0.13 42.87 -25.16
CA ALA A 89 -0.98 42.80 -23.97
C ALA A 89 -1.39 41.35 -23.63
N LEU A 90 -1.68 40.53 -24.64
CA LEU A 90 -1.95 39.10 -24.43
C LEU A 90 -0.72 38.35 -23.93
N ASP A 91 0.47 38.62 -24.49
CA ASP A 91 1.72 37.99 -24.05
C ASP A 91 2.05 38.33 -22.60
N THR A 92 1.88 39.58 -22.19
CA THR A 92 2.06 39.99 -20.79
C THR A 92 1.05 39.33 -19.86
N HIS A 93 -0.21 39.20 -20.28
CA HIS A 93 -1.23 38.49 -19.50
C HIS A 93 -0.93 36.98 -19.41
N ILE A 94 -0.44 36.36 -20.49
CA ILE A 94 -0.04 34.96 -20.51
C ILE A 94 1.14 34.71 -19.56
N THR A 95 2.15 35.59 -19.54
CA THR A 95 3.29 35.43 -18.64
C THR A 95 2.88 35.61 -17.19
N ASP A 96 2.03 36.59 -16.88
CA ASP A 96 1.47 36.78 -15.55
C ASP A 96 0.69 35.55 -15.06
N LEU A 97 -0.25 35.03 -15.87
CA LEU A 97 -1.01 33.83 -15.53
C LEU A 97 -0.12 32.59 -15.34
N ARG A 98 0.95 32.44 -16.13
CA ARG A 98 1.92 31.34 -15.96
C ARG A 98 2.68 31.47 -14.63
N ASN A 99 3.07 32.68 -14.25
CA ASN A 99 3.74 32.93 -12.98
C ASN A 99 2.81 32.63 -11.81
N GLN A 100 1.56 33.10 -11.87
CA GLN A 100 0.54 32.81 -10.86
C GLN A 100 0.26 31.31 -10.74
N ALA A 101 0.10 30.60 -11.85
CA ALA A 101 -0.12 29.15 -11.85
C ALA A 101 1.04 28.39 -11.21
N THR A 102 2.28 28.80 -11.53
CA THR A 102 3.49 28.19 -10.95
C THR A 102 3.56 28.43 -9.44
N HIS A 103 3.28 29.65 -9.00
CA HIS A 103 3.23 30.01 -7.58
C HIS A 103 2.17 29.20 -6.83
N LEU A 104 0.92 29.19 -7.32
CA LEU A 104 -0.18 28.46 -6.69
C LEU A 104 0.08 26.95 -6.62
N LEU A 105 0.70 26.37 -7.65
CA LEU A 105 1.08 24.96 -7.65
C LEU A 105 2.14 24.66 -6.59
N ALA A 106 3.13 25.53 -6.43
CA ALA A 106 4.14 25.42 -5.36
C ALA A 106 3.49 25.53 -3.97
N THR A 107 2.64 26.52 -3.74
CA THR A 107 1.90 26.69 -2.48
C THR A 107 1.03 25.47 -2.18
N SER A 108 0.32 24.95 -3.19
CA SER A 108 -0.51 23.75 -3.03
C SER A 108 0.31 22.52 -2.63
N LYS A 109 1.52 22.37 -3.18
CA LYS A 109 2.42 21.28 -2.82
C LYS A 109 2.88 21.39 -1.35
N ILE A 110 3.24 22.58 -0.91
CA ILE A 110 3.65 22.85 0.47
C ILE A 110 2.48 22.57 1.43
N LEU A 111 1.29 23.11 1.16
CA LEU A 111 0.11 22.89 2.00
C LEU A 111 -0.26 21.41 2.10
N ARG A 112 -0.17 20.65 1.01
CA ARG A 112 -0.38 19.20 1.04
C ARG A 112 0.66 18.47 1.89
N SER A 113 1.94 18.84 1.82
CA SER A 113 2.95 18.21 2.67
C SER A 113 2.72 18.54 4.14
N THR A 114 2.43 19.80 4.47
CA THR A 114 2.13 20.23 5.84
C THR A 114 0.91 19.49 6.39
N LEU A 115 -0.18 19.40 5.62
CA LEU A 115 -1.37 18.67 6.02
C LEU A 115 -1.06 17.18 6.25
N SER A 116 -0.29 16.55 5.36
CA SER A 116 0.11 15.16 5.52
C SER A 116 0.94 14.93 6.79
N SER A 117 1.84 15.85 7.13
CA SER A 117 2.61 15.78 8.37
C SER A 117 1.72 15.94 9.60
N LEU A 118 0.86 16.96 9.63
CA LEU A 118 -0.07 17.20 10.75
C LEU A 118 -1.04 16.02 10.94
N ASN A 119 -1.53 15.40 9.87
CA ASN A 119 -2.42 14.25 9.97
C ASN A 119 -1.69 12.95 10.35
N SER A 120 -0.36 12.88 10.21
CA SER A 120 0.43 11.75 10.69
C SER A 120 0.73 11.85 12.19
N GLU A 121 0.55 13.03 12.77
CA GLU A 121 0.66 13.25 14.20
C GLU A 121 -0.65 12.86 14.89
N LEU A 122 -0.52 12.30 16.10
CA LEU A 122 -1.67 11.94 16.91
C LEU A 122 -2.42 13.22 17.32
N SER A 123 -3.75 13.20 17.21
CA SER A 123 -4.58 14.31 17.68
C SER A 123 -4.31 14.56 19.17
N THR A 124 -4.34 15.82 19.59
CA THR A 124 -4.18 16.19 21.02
C THR A 124 -5.20 15.47 21.90
N THR A 125 -6.44 15.31 21.41
CA THR A 125 -7.49 14.55 22.11
C THR A 125 -7.15 13.07 22.30
N ASP A 126 -6.65 12.41 21.25
CA ASP A 126 -6.21 11.02 21.32
C ASP A 126 -4.97 10.87 22.21
N LEU A 127 -4.09 11.89 22.23
CA LEU A 127 -2.92 11.92 23.09
C LEU A 127 -3.32 11.98 24.57
N PHE A 128 -4.32 12.80 24.93
CA PHE A 128 -4.87 12.82 26.29
C PHE A 128 -5.50 11.47 26.67
N ALA A 129 -6.26 10.85 25.77
CA ALA A 129 -6.87 9.53 26.01
C ALA A 129 -5.80 8.45 26.23
N ASN A 130 -4.75 8.44 25.41
CA ASN A 130 -3.64 7.49 25.54
C ASN A 130 -2.85 7.69 26.84
N VAL A 131 -2.60 8.94 27.25
CA VAL A 131 -1.94 9.23 28.53
C VAL A 131 -2.78 8.68 29.68
N ALA A 132 -4.08 8.96 29.70
CA ALA A 132 -4.97 8.45 30.75
C ALA A 132 -5.01 6.91 30.79
N ALA A 133 -5.04 6.26 29.63
CA ALA A 133 -5.00 4.79 29.54
C ALA A 133 -3.69 4.22 30.08
N LEU A 134 -2.54 4.79 29.68
CA LEU A 134 -1.22 4.37 30.16
C LEU A 134 -1.03 4.60 31.66
N GLU A 135 -1.60 5.69 32.20
CA GLU A 135 -1.59 5.95 33.65
C GLU A 135 -2.42 4.91 34.41
N SER A 136 -3.59 4.52 33.88
CA SER A 136 -4.40 3.44 34.46
C SER A 136 -3.67 2.09 34.42
N GLU A 137 -3.10 1.73 33.27
CA GLU A 137 -2.34 0.48 33.12
C GLU A 137 -1.13 0.44 34.07
N LYS A 138 -0.40 1.55 34.19
CA LYS A 138 0.69 1.69 35.15
C LYS A 138 0.20 1.47 36.58
N ALA A 139 -0.93 2.05 36.97
CA ALA A 139 -1.49 1.88 38.30
C ALA A 139 -1.86 0.41 38.57
N GLU A 140 -2.49 -0.27 37.61
CA GLU A 140 -2.83 -1.69 37.70
C GLU A 140 -1.60 -2.59 37.82
N ILE A 141 -0.58 -2.38 36.99
CA ILE A 141 0.68 -3.12 37.03
C ILE A 141 1.38 -2.91 38.37
N MET A 142 1.42 -1.68 38.87
CA MET A 142 2.01 -1.36 40.17
C MET A 142 1.24 -2.01 41.32
N ALA A 143 -0.09 -2.00 41.30
CA ALA A 143 -0.90 -2.66 42.33
C ALA A 143 -0.68 -4.18 42.33
N ARG A 144 -0.64 -4.79 41.14
CA ARG A 144 -0.30 -6.22 40.98
C ARG A 144 1.10 -6.52 41.49
N LEU A 145 2.08 -5.67 41.16
CA LEU A 145 3.45 -5.82 41.63
C LEU A 145 3.53 -5.76 43.16
N GLU A 146 2.82 -4.82 43.81
CA GLU A 146 2.74 -4.74 45.27
C GLU A 146 2.09 -5.98 45.88
N SER A 147 1.00 -6.49 45.31
CA SER A 147 0.40 -7.75 45.78
C SER A 147 1.36 -8.95 45.68
N LEU A 148 2.16 -9.01 44.61
CA LEU A 148 3.15 -10.07 44.41
C LEU A 148 4.33 -9.91 45.37
N LYS A 149 4.70 -8.68 45.72
CA LYS A 149 5.73 -8.40 46.74
C LYS A 149 5.26 -8.75 48.16
N LEU A 150 3.98 -8.55 48.47
CA LEU A 150 3.38 -8.88 49.77
C LEU A 150 3.10 -10.38 49.94
N GLY A 151 2.97 -11.11 48.84
CA GLY A 151 2.82 -12.56 48.86
C GLY A 151 4.02 -13.25 49.51
N LYS A 152 3.79 -14.41 50.15
CA LYS A 152 4.84 -15.24 50.78
C LYS A 152 5.82 -15.89 49.78
N ALA A 153 5.66 -15.62 48.48
CA ALA A 153 6.51 -16.20 47.44
C ALA A 153 7.89 -15.54 47.47
N GLN A 154 8.93 -16.33 47.76
CA GLN A 154 10.30 -15.85 47.75
C GLN A 154 10.70 -15.44 46.33
N LYS A 155 11.27 -14.24 46.19
CA LYS A 155 11.80 -13.75 44.92
C LYS A 155 13.06 -14.55 44.60
N VAL A 156 12.95 -15.47 43.65
CA VAL A 156 14.08 -16.27 43.16
C VAL A 156 14.49 -15.70 41.81
N THR A 157 15.76 -15.31 41.68
CA THR A 157 16.30 -14.89 40.37
C THR A 157 16.50 -16.10 39.47
N ILE A 158 16.57 -15.86 38.15
CA ILE A 158 16.83 -16.94 37.18
C ILE A 158 18.13 -17.66 37.53
N GLU A 159 19.17 -16.92 37.91
CA GLU A 159 20.48 -17.45 38.33
C GLU A 159 20.37 -18.37 39.56
N GLN A 160 19.63 -17.96 40.60
CA GLN A 160 19.41 -18.79 41.79
C GLN A 160 18.65 -20.07 41.46
N ARG A 161 17.65 -19.99 40.58
CA ARG A 161 16.90 -21.16 40.11
C ARG A 161 17.79 -22.12 39.34
N GLU A 162 18.63 -21.61 38.45
CA GLU A 162 19.57 -22.41 37.66
C GLU A 162 20.63 -23.09 38.53
N GLU A 163 21.12 -22.42 39.58
CA GLU A 163 22.04 -23.01 40.56
C GLU A 163 21.39 -24.20 41.26
N VAL A 164 20.20 -23.99 41.84
CA VAL A 164 19.45 -25.05 42.54
C VAL A 164 19.13 -26.21 41.60
N GLU A 165 18.75 -25.94 40.35
CA GLU A 165 18.50 -26.98 39.36
C GLU A 165 19.77 -27.77 39.02
N ARG A 166 20.93 -27.10 38.96
CA ARG A 166 22.22 -27.74 38.71
C ARG A 166 22.64 -28.64 39.88
N GLU A 167 22.50 -28.15 41.10
CA GLU A 167 22.74 -28.92 42.32
C GLU A 167 21.80 -30.13 42.41
N TRP A 168 20.51 -29.93 42.17
CA TRP A 168 19.52 -31.01 42.14
C TRP A 168 19.85 -32.07 41.09
N LYS A 169 20.23 -31.66 39.87
CA LYS A 169 20.70 -32.59 38.81
C LYS A 169 21.95 -33.35 39.24
N LYS A 170 22.90 -32.69 39.90
CA LYS A 170 24.14 -33.33 40.39
C LYS A 170 23.83 -34.35 41.47
N CYS A 171 23.08 -33.97 42.50
CA CYS A 171 22.66 -34.86 43.59
C CYS A 171 21.84 -36.03 43.05
N GLY A 172 20.91 -35.79 42.12
CA GLY A 172 20.11 -36.85 41.50
C GLY A 172 20.96 -37.85 40.69
N ARG A 173 21.98 -37.38 39.96
CA ARG A 173 22.92 -38.28 39.28
C ARG A 173 23.71 -39.12 40.28
N THR A 174 24.22 -38.50 41.33
CA THR A 174 24.99 -39.22 42.37
C THR A 174 24.13 -40.24 43.10
N ALA A 175 22.89 -39.91 43.44
CA ALA A 175 21.95 -40.84 44.06
C ALA A 175 21.69 -42.06 43.17
N ARG A 176 21.38 -41.85 41.88
CA ARG A 176 21.15 -42.95 40.92
C ARG A 176 22.37 -43.85 40.75
N MET A 177 23.56 -43.27 40.66
CA MET A 177 24.79 -44.06 40.55
C MET A 177 25.05 -44.87 41.82
N ARG A 178 24.83 -44.27 43.00
CA ARG A 178 24.99 -44.96 44.28
C ARG A 178 23.96 -46.07 44.47
N GLU A 179 22.72 -45.86 44.07
CA GLU A 179 21.66 -46.87 44.07
C GLU A 179 22.01 -48.04 43.15
N MET A 180 22.54 -47.76 41.95
CA MET A 180 23.01 -48.78 41.02
C MET A 180 24.13 -49.63 41.64
N VAL A 181 25.16 -48.98 42.20
CA VAL A 181 26.28 -49.66 42.87
C VAL A 181 25.80 -50.48 44.06
N ALA A 182 24.94 -49.90 44.92
CA ALA A 182 24.39 -50.60 46.08
C ALA A 182 23.61 -51.85 45.66
N ARG A 183 22.80 -51.74 44.60
CA ARG A 183 22.05 -52.87 44.04
C ARG A 183 22.98 -53.95 43.46
N GLU A 184 24.02 -53.56 42.74
CA GLU A 184 25.00 -54.51 42.17
C GLU A 184 25.82 -55.22 43.25
N CYS A 185 26.31 -54.48 44.24
CA CYS A 185 27.00 -55.04 45.40
C CYS A 185 26.10 -56.02 46.16
N TRP A 186 24.82 -55.67 46.37
CA TRP A 186 23.87 -56.56 47.01
C TRP A 186 23.64 -57.84 46.21
N ARG A 187 23.44 -57.73 44.88
CA ARG A 187 23.30 -58.91 44.01
C ARG A 187 24.49 -59.87 44.12
N PHE A 188 25.70 -59.32 44.19
CA PHE A 188 26.89 -60.16 44.40
C PHE A 188 26.85 -60.91 45.74
N VAL A 189 26.41 -60.26 46.82
CA VAL A 189 26.24 -60.91 48.13
C VAL A 189 25.15 -61.97 48.06
N GLU A 190 24.00 -61.66 47.46
CA GLU A 190 22.87 -62.56 47.27
C GLU A 190 23.26 -63.83 46.51
N ASP A 191 24.07 -63.70 45.44
CA ASP A 191 24.57 -64.84 44.64
C ASP A 191 25.48 -65.80 45.44
N GLN A 192 26.06 -65.35 46.56
CA GLN A 192 26.89 -66.18 47.45
C GLN A 192 26.09 -66.84 48.58
N VAL A 193 24.84 -66.47 48.78
CA VAL A 193 23.97 -67.03 49.82
C VAL A 193 23.09 -68.12 49.20
N GLN A 194 23.11 -69.32 49.79
CA GLN A 194 22.45 -70.50 49.21
C GLN A 194 20.92 -70.50 49.33
N ASP A 195 20.34 -69.64 50.17
CA ASP A 195 18.92 -69.61 50.50
C ASP A 195 18.38 -68.18 50.48
N GLN A 196 17.24 -67.97 49.81
CA GLN A 196 16.63 -66.64 49.66
C GLN A 196 16.10 -66.09 50.98
N GLU A 197 15.61 -66.96 51.88
CA GLU A 197 15.10 -66.50 53.19
C GLU A 197 16.23 -65.90 54.03
N ARG A 198 17.41 -66.52 54.01
CA ARG A 198 18.61 -66.00 54.68
C ARG A 198 19.17 -64.73 54.03
N ALA A 199 19.05 -64.60 52.71
CA ALA A 199 19.45 -63.37 52.02
C ALA A 199 18.54 -62.20 52.41
N ALA A 200 17.22 -62.44 52.52
CA ALA A 200 16.26 -61.43 52.97
C ALA A 200 16.51 -61.00 54.44
N GLU A 201 16.69 -61.96 55.35
CA GLU A 201 17.03 -61.66 56.76
C GLU A 201 18.35 -60.86 56.87
N LEU A 202 19.35 -61.19 56.05
CA LEU A 202 20.62 -60.47 56.01
C LEU A 202 20.44 -59.04 55.48
N ARG A 203 19.60 -58.84 54.46
CA ARG A 203 19.30 -57.53 53.88
C ARG A 203 18.64 -56.59 54.90
N GLU A 204 17.67 -57.13 55.62
CA GLU A 204 16.94 -56.43 56.68
C GLU A 204 17.89 -56.10 57.84
N SER A 205 18.75 -57.04 58.24
CA SER A 205 19.75 -56.83 59.31
C SER A 205 20.78 -55.73 58.97
N LEU A 206 21.04 -55.52 57.67
CA LEU A 206 21.93 -54.49 57.16
C LEU A 206 21.20 -53.16 56.89
N GLY A 207 19.88 -53.11 57.10
CA GLY A 207 19.07 -51.91 56.92
C GLY A 207 18.99 -51.43 55.46
N LEU A 208 18.98 -52.36 54.50
CA LEU A 208 18.97 -52.05 53.06
C LEU A 208 17.57 -52.10 52.42
N ASP A 209 16.52 -52.16 53.25
CA ASP A 209 15.12 -52.28 52.81
C ASP A 209 14.33 -50.96 52.84
N ASP A 210 14.95 -49.86 53.30
CA ASP A 210 14.46 -48.47 53.22
C ASP A 210 15.31 -47.62 52.25
#